data_AF-A0A723G0I6-F1
#
_entry.id   AF-A0A723G0I6-F1
#
_cell.length_a   1.000
_cell.length_b   1.000
_cell.length_c   1.000
_cell.angle_alpha   90.00
_cell.angle_beta   90.00
_cell.angle_gamma   90.00
#
_symmetry.space_group_name_H-M   'P 1'
#
loop_
_entity.id
_entity.type
_entity.pdbx_description
1 polymer ?
#
loop_
_entity_poly.entity_id
_entity_poly.type
_entity_poly.pdbx_seq_one_letter_code
_entity_poly.pdbx_strand_id
1 'polypeptide(L)'
;GVGVVSAGSSYRRSDISVDVAALPEDVDVSSSVISQVLTEGAVGYRKIDASQGEQVLGHIRLADSTSPPFGSMVVSGKTGRTAGMVGDDGLVYLTGLSGEDRRTLDVSWNGRTHCRLTLPESADLSRGPLLLPCR
;
A
#
# COMPACT_ATOMS: atom_id res chain seq x y z
N GLY A 1 -14.51 2.93 -8.47
CA GLY A 1 -15.61 2.26 -9.17
C GLY A 1 -16.67 1.81 -8.18
N VAL A 2 -17.77 1.24 -8.67
CA VAL A 2 -18.82 0.60 -7.85
C VAL A 2 -19.20 -0.74 -8.50
N GLY A 3 -19.52 -1.73 -7.67
CA GLY A 3 -19.93 -3.06 -8.12
C GLY A 3 -21.05 -3.59 -7.23
N VAL A 4 -21.90 -4.44 -7.79
CA VAL A 4 -22.97 -5.14 -7.08
C VAL A 4 -22.76 -6.63 -7.29
N VAL A 5 -22.75 -7.38 -6.19
CA VAL A 5 -22.55 -8.83 -6.20
C VAL A 5 -23.66 -9.50 -5.39
N SER A 6 -24.04 -10.72 -5.76
CA SER A 6 -25.01 -11.50 -4.99
C SER A 6 -24.37 -12.00 -3.69
N ALA A 7 -24.94 -11.64 -2.55
CA ALA A 7 -24.31 -11.84 -1.24
C ALA A 7 -24.53 -13.24 -0.60
N GLY A 8 -24.91 -14.25 -1.38
CA GLY A 8 -25.10 -15.62 -0.89
C GLY A 8 -26.32 -15.80 0.02
N SER A 9 -26.25 -16.75 0.95
CA SER A 9 -27.37 -17.12 1.83
C SER A 9 -27.53 -16.20 3.04
N SER A 10 -28.78 -15.93 3.43
CA SER A 10 -29.11 -15.14 4.61
C SER A 10 -28.58 -15.78 5.91
N TYR A 11 -28.20 -14.92 6.86
CA TYR A 11 -27.66 -15.25 8.18
C TYR A 11 -26.39 -16.12 8.15
N ARG A 12 -25.73 -16.20 6.99
CA ARG A 12 -24.45 -16.88 6.83
C ARG A 12 -23.36 -15.89 6.50
N ARG A 13 -22.13 -16.25 6.86
CA ARG A 13 -20.94 -15.53 6.43
C ARG A 13 -20.77 -15.73 4.93
N SER A 14 -20.62 -14.63 4.22
CA SER A 14 -20.27 -14.58 2.81
C SER A 14 -18.97 -13.81 2.67
N ASP A 15 -18.03 -14.42 1.94
CA ASP A 15 -16.75 -13.80 1.60
C ASP A 15 -16.82 -13.31 0.15
N ILE A 16 -16.54 -12.04 -0.04
CA ILE A 16 -16.52 -11.35 -1.33
C ILE A 16 -15.08 -10.92 -1.57
N SER A 17 -14.49 -11.33 -2.68
CA SER A 17 -13.13 -10.95 -3.03
C SER A 17 -13.06 -10.04 -4.26
N VAL A 18 -12.08 -9.13 -4.23
CA VAL A 18 -11.62 -8.37 -5.39
C VAL A 18 -10.57 -9.22 -6.10
N ASP A 19 -10.76 -9.47 -7.38
CA ASP A 19 -9.74 -10.12 -8.20
C ASP A 19 -8.58 -9.15 -8.47
N VAL A 20 -7.51 -9.30 -7.69
CA VAL A 20 -6.30 -8.47 -7.79
C VAL A 20 -5.52 -8.70 -9.09
N ALA A 21 -5.71 -9.84 -9.75
CA ALA A 21 -5.04 -10.14 -11.02
C ALA A 21 -5.67 -9.40 -12.20
N ALA A 22 -6.92 -8.94 -12.05
CA ALA A 22 -7.65 -8.16 -13.04
C ALA A 22 -7.60 -6.64 -12.77
N LEU A 23 -6.81 -6.20 -11.77
CA LEU A 23 -6.63 -4.78 -11.51
C LEU A 23 -5.71 -4.13 -12.56
N PRO A 24 -5.92 -2.84 -12.90
CA PRO A 24 -4.93 -2.07 -13.63
C PRO A 24 -3.58 -2.05 -12.91
N GLU A 25 -2.48 -1.95 -13.66
CA GLU A 25 -1.11 -1.97 -13.11
C GLU A 25 -0.85 -0.84 -12.10
N ASP A 26 -1.57 0.27 -12.20
CA ASP A 26 -1.43 1.44 -11.31
C ASP A 26 -2.43 1.42 -10.13
N VAL A 27 -3.09 0.30 -9.84
CA VAL A 27 -4.09 0.21 -8.76
C VAL A 27 -3.76 -0.91 -7.80
N ASP A 28 -3.69 -0.58 -6.51
CA ASP A 28 -3.55 -1.53 -5.40
C ASP A 28 -4.76 -1.45 -4.46
N VAL A 29 -5.13 -2.59 -3.85
CA VAL A 29 -6.24 -2.67 -2.90
C VAL A 29 -5.76 -3.30 -1.59
N SER A 30 -5.92 -2.57 -0.48
CA SER A 30 -5.42 -3.00 0.83
C SER A 30 -6.22 -4.15 1.46
N SER A 31 -7.51 -4.26 1.14
CA SER A 31 -8.39 -5.33 1.61
C SER A 31 -9.10 -5.94 0.41
N SER A 32 -8.53 -7.02 -0.11
CA SER A 32 -9.09 -7.74 -1.25
C SER A 32 -10.21 -8.70 -0.84
N VAL A 33 -10.35 -9.04 0.44
CA VAL A 33 -11.40 -9.94 0.94
C VAL A 33 -12.28 -9.23 1.96
N ILE A 34 -13.58 -9.24 1.69
CA ILE A 34 -14.63 -8.67 2.53
C ILE A 34 -15.48 -9.81 3.06
N SER A 35 -15.57 -9.93 4.38
CA SER A 35 -16.43 -10.92 5.03
C SER A 35 -17.61 -10.24 5.71
N GLN A 36 -18.83 -10.61 5.33
CA GLN A 36 -20.06 -10.03 5.88
C GLN A 36 -21.12 -11.10 6.16
N VAL A 37 -22.02 -10.80 7.11
CA VAL A 37 -23.22 -11.59 7.37
C VAL A 37 -24.41 -10.68 7.12
N LEU A 38 -25.28 -11.07 6.20
CA LEU A 38 -26.48 -10.29 5.85
C LEU A 38 -27.74 -11.02 6.29
N THR A 39 -28.73 -10.28 6.79
CA THR A 39 -30.05 -10.83 7.07
C THR A 39 -30.84 -11.01 5.78
N GLU A 40 -31.98 -11.69 5.86
CA GLU A 40 -32.89 -11.80 4.72
C GLU A 40 -33.31 -10.41 4.22
N GLY A 41 -33.28 -10.21 2.89
CA GLY A 41 -33.61 -8.95 2.22
C GLY A 41 -32.62 -7.79 2.43
N ALA A 42 -31.52 -7.97 3.18
CA ALA A 42 -30.57 -6.90 3.44
C ALA A 42 -29.65 -6.62 2.23
N VAL A 43 -29.33 -5.34 2.03
CA VAL A 43 -28.31 -4.88 1.08
C VAL A 43 -27.09 -4.45 1.88
N GLY A 44 -26.00 -5.22 1.77
CA GLY A 44 -24.72 -4.89 2.39
C GLY A 44 -23.97 -3.81 1.61
N TYR A 45 -23.39 -2.84 2.32
CA TYR A 45 -22.45 -1.88 1.76
C TYR A 45 -21.07 -2.05 2.38
N ARG A 46 -20.04 -2.07 1.53
CA ARG A 46 -18.65 -2.02 1.97
C ARG A 46 -17.85 -1.10 1.06
N LYS A 47 -17.18 -0.12 1.66
CA LYS A 47 -16.15 0.66 0.99
C LYS A 47 -14.87 -0.17 0.89
N ILE A 48 -14.28 -0.19 -0.30
CA ILE A 48 -12.95 -0.74 -0.56
C ILE A 48 -12.02 0.46 -0.76
N ASP A 49 -10.97 0.55 0.06
CA ASP A 49 -9.94 1.55 -0.13
C ASP A 49 -8.91 1.03 -1.14
N ALA A 50 -8.79 1.76 -2.24
CA ALA A 50 -7.83 1.49 -3.31
C ALA A 50 -6.86 2.66 -3.43
N SER A 51 -5.58 2.35 -3.68
CA SER A 51 -4.55 3.34 -3.94
C SER A 51 -4.20 3.31 -5.42
N GLN A 52 -4.34 4.45 -6.09
CA GLN A 52 -3.92 4.61 -7.48
C GLN A 52 -2.55 5.30 -7.55
N GLY A 53 -1.65 4.78 -8.38
CA GLY A 53 -0.31 5.30 -8.61
C GLY A 53 0.73 4.19 -8.70
N GLU A 54 1.99 4.60 -8.88
CA GLU A 54 3.12 3.69 -9.03
C GLU A 54 3.34 2.84 -7.77
N GLN A 55 3.80 1.62 -8.00
CA GLN A 55 4.15 0.65 -6.96
C GLN A 55 5.66 0.43 -6.96
N VAL A 56 6.28 0.42 -5.77
CA VAL A 56 7.73 0.24 -5.63
C VAL A 56 8.03 -0.77 -4.55
N LEU A 57 8.88 -1.74 -4.87
CA LEU A 57 9.45 -2.68 -3.91
C LEU A 57 10.94 -2.37 -3.73
N GLY A 58 11.41 -2.29 -2.50
CA GLY A 58 12.84 -2.05 -2.26
C GLY A 58 13.28 -2.15 -0.81
N HIS A 59 14.59 -2.07 -0.59
CA HIS A 59 15.21 -2.00 0.72
C HIS A 59 15.64 -0.57 1.00
N ILE A 60 15.13 0.01 2.09
CA ILE A 60 15.57 1.31 2.56
C ILE A 60 16.90 1.14 3.30
N ARG A 61 17.91 1.94 2.90
CA ARG A 61 19.18 2.05 3.63
C ARG A 61 19.43 3.48 4.07
N LEU A 62 19.76 3.64 5.34
CA LEU A 62 20.16 4.90 5.96
C LEU A 62 21.57 5.28 5.52
N ALA A 63 21.98 6.52 5.80
CA ALA A 63 23.30 7.03 5.45
C ALA A 63 24.47 6.24 6.09
N ASP A 64 24.22 5.57 7.22
CA ASP A 64 25.16 4.69 7.92
C ASP A 64 25.13 3.23 7.40
N SER A 65 24.44 2.98 6.29
CA SER A 65 24.20 1.65 5.69
C SER A 65 23.32 0.71 6.52
N THR A 66 22.72 1.17 7.61
CA THR A 66 21.75 0.39 8.39
C THR A 66 20.35 0.50 7.79
N SER A 67 19.43 -0.37 8.23
CA SER A 67 18.03 -0.35 7.82
C SER A 67 17.18 0.39 8.87
N PRO A 68 16.12 1.12 8.46
CA PRO A 68 15.14 1.61 9.41
C PRO A 68 14.54 0.47 10.22
N PRO A 69 14.10 0.73 11.47
CA PRO A 69 13.43 -0.27 12.28
C PRO A 69 12.17 -0.84 11.60
N PHE A 70 11.86 -2.10 11.89
CA PHE A 70 10.58 -2.70 11.53
C PHE A 70 9.42 -1.82 12.04
N GLY A 71 8.40 -1.64 11.21
CA GLY A 71 7.24 -0.81 11.52
C GLY A 71 7.44 0.68 11.25
N SER A 72 8.59 1.10 10.72
CA SER A 72 8.77 2.48 10.24
C SER A 72 7.76 2.79 9.14
N MET A 73 7.18 3.98 9.15
CA MET A 73 6.14 4.40 8.22
C MET A 73 6.74 5.27 7.14
N VAL A 74 6.45 4.96 5.88
CA VAL A 74 6.80 5.81 4.74
C VAL A 74 5.57 6.61 4.34
N VAL A 75 5.67 7.93 4.43
CA VAL A 75 4.55 8.85 4.29
C VAL A 75 4.85 9.84 3.17
N SER A 76 3.87 10.11 2.31
CA SER A 76 3.93 11.21 1.35
C SER A 76 4.00 12.54 2.10
N GLY A 77 5.10 13.28 1.96
CA GLY A 77 5.26 14.63 2.50
C GLY A 77 4.34 15.66 1.84
N LYS A 78 3.64 15.30 0.75
CA LYS A 78 2.64 16.14 0.08
C LYS A 78 1.24 15.91 0.61
N THR A 79 0.83 14.65 0.67
CA THR A 79 -0.56 14.28 0.99
C THR A 79 -0.76 13.83 2.43
N GLY A 80 0.34 13.53 3.14
CA GLY A 80 0.30 12.91 4.47
C GLY A 80 -0.18 11.45 4.44
N ARG A 81 -0.43 10.88 3.26
CA ARG A 81 -0.86 9.49 3.10
C ARG A 81 0.31 8.54 3.35
N THR A 82 0.06 7.48 4.11
CA THR A 82 0.97 6.36 4.23
C THR A 82 1.10 5.66 2.86
N ALA A 83 2.31 5.64 2.31
CA ALA A 83 2.63 4.91 1.10
C ALA A 83 3.02 3.45 1.39
N GLY A 84 3.58 3.16 2.57
CA GLY A 84 3.93 1.81 2.99
C GLY A 84 4.53 1.75 4.38
N MET A 85 4.89 0.54 4.81
CA MET A 85 5.52 0.25 6.10
C MET A 85 6.76 -0.60 5.86
N VAL A 86 7.82 -0.30 6.61
CA VAL A 86 9.09 -1.02 6.57
C VAL A 86 8.97 -2.34 7.33
N GLY A 87 9.26 -3.43 6.63
CA GLY A 87 9.38 -4.78 7.17
C GLY A 87 10.84 -5.14 7.51
N ASP A 88 11.14 -6.43 7.42
CA ASP A 88 12.46 -6.96 7.78
C ASP A 88 13.57 -6.47 6.84
N ASP A 89 14.77 -6.24 7.40
CA ASP A 89 15.95 -5.73 6.68
C ASP A 89 15.67 -4.48 5.81
N GLY A 90 14.77 -3.60 6.27
CA GLY A 90 14.43 -2.38 5.56
C GLY A 90 13.56 -2.59 4.32
N LEU A 91 13.05 -3.80 4.07
CA LEU A 91 12.17 -4.10 2.96
C LEU A 91 10.89 -3.27 3.05
N VAL A 92 10.48 -2.64 1.96
CA VAL A 92 9.27 -1.83 1.89
C VAL A 92 8.57 -2.06 0.56
N TYR A 93 7.25 -2.19 0.63
CA TYR A 93 6.35 -2.13 -0.52
C TYR A 93 5.55 -0.83 -0.43
N LEU A 94 5.71 0.04 -1.43
CA LEU A 94 5.10 1.35 -1.52
C LEU A 94 4.03 1.32 -2.61
N THR A 95 2.84 1.86 -2.33
CA THR A 95 1.74 1.87 -3.31
C THR A 95 1.05 3.22 -3.43
N GLY A 96 0.48 3.48 -4.61
CA GLY A 96 -0.25 4.70 -4.92
C GLY A 96 0.62 5.94 -5.03
N LEU A 97 1.87 5.78 -5.44
CA LEU A 97 2.82 6.89 -5.52
C LEU A 97 2.48 7.76 -6.73
N SER A 98 2.30 9.06 -6.48
CA SER A 98 2.19 10.05 -7.55
C SER A 98 3.58 10.45 -8.06
N GLY A 99 3.64 11.07 -9.24
CA GLY A 99 4.91 11.60 -9.77
C GLY A 99 5.60 12.60 -8.84
N GLU A 100 4.82 13.33 -8.04
CA GLU A 100 5.36 14.28 -7.05
C GLU A 100 5.93 13.60 -5.80
N ASP A 101 5.36 12.44 -5.40
CA ASP A 101 5.81 11.70 -4.22
C ASP A 101 7.23 11.17 -4.37
N ARG A 102 7.70 10.99 -5.60
CA ARG A 102 9.01 10.41 -5.94
C ARG A 102 10.20 11.10 -5.29
N ARG A 103 10.03 12.35 -4.83
CA ARG A 103 11.07 13.15 -4.13
C ARG A 103 10.67 13.61 -2.73
N THR A 104 9.48 13.23 -2.26
CA THR A 104 8.90 13.74 -1.00
C THR A 104 8.26 12.59 -0.21
N LEU A 105 8.99 11.50 -0.01
CA LEU A 105 8.59 10.43 0.89
C LEU A 105 9.39 10.51 2.17
N ASP A 106 8.71 10.80 3.27
CA ASP A 106 9.30 10.92 4.59
C ASP A 106 9.22 9.56 5.31
N VAL A 107 10.34 9.07 5.82
CA VAL A 107 10.40 7.86 6.65
C VAL A 107 10.38 8.27 8.10
N SER A 108 9.41 7.75 8.84
CA SER A 108 9.15 8.13 10.21
C SER A 108 9.04 6.91 11.12
N TRP A 109 9.62 7.02 12.31
CA TRP A 109 9.47 6.07 13.41
C TRP A 109 9.58 6.82 14.73
N ASN A 110 9.08 6.23 15.82
CA ASN A 110 9.04 6.88 17.14
C ASN A 110 8.40 8.30 17.13
N GLY A 111 7.46 8.54 16.22
CA GLY A 111 6.77 9.83 16.07
C GLY A 111 7.61 10.95 15.48
N ARG A 112 8.78 10.66 14.90
CA ARG A 112 9.65 11.65 14.25
C ARG A 112 9.98 11.23 12.82
N THR A 113 10.09 12.20 11.93
CA THR A 113 10.69 11.99 10.61
C THR A 113 12.20 11.95 10.75
N HIS A 114 12.82 10.91 10.22
CA HIS A 114 14.25 10.68 10.36
C HIS A 114 15.02 10.83 9.05
N CYS A 115 14.38 10.56 7.91
CA CYS A 115 15.01 10.72 6.61
C CYS A 115 13.95 10.82 5.50
N ARG A 116 14.39 11.21 4.31
CA ARG A 116 13.58 11.32 3.09
C ARG A 116 14.12 10.40 2.00
N LEU A 117 13.22 9.70 1.32
CA LEU A 117 13.51 8.85 0.18
C LEU A 117 13.43 9.65 -1.12
N THR A 118 14.30 9.27 -2.07
CA THR A 118 14.18 9.67 -3.47
C THR A 118 14.12 8.41 -4.32
N LEU A 119 13.04 8.25 -5.07
CA LEU A 119 12.81 7.06 -5.90
C LEU A 119 13.50 7.19 -7.27
N PRO A 120 14.07 6.10 -7.80
CA PRO A 120 14.72 6.08 -9.12
C PRO A 120 13.70 6.21 -10.26
N GLU A 121 14.04 6.87 -11.38
CA GLU A 121 13.11 7.25 -12.48
C GLU A 121 12.13 6.18 -12.95
N SER A 122 12.53 4.91 -12.91
CA SER A 122 11.67 3.77 -13.14
C SER A 122 11.76 2.79 -11.97
N ALA A 123 10.62 2.40 -11.42
CA ALA A 123 10.52 1.24 -10.56
C ALA A 123 9.70 0.16 -11.26
N ASP A 124 10.38 -0.92 -11.61
CA ASP A 124 9.77 -2.08 -12.26
C ASP A 124 9.79 -3.24 -11.28
N LEU A 125 8.61 -3.64 -10.80
CA LEU A 125 8.45 -4.71 -9.82
C LEU A 125 9.01 -6.06 -10.33
N SER A 126 9.06 -6.27 -11.65
CA SER A 126 9.59 -7.52 -12.23
C SER A 126 11.10 -7.67 -12.05
N ARG A 127 11.82 -6.57 -11.79
CA ARG A 127 13.27 -6.55 -11.52
C ARG A 127 13.62 -6.85 -10.07
N GLY A 128 12.62 -7.01 -9.21
CA GLY A 128 12.79 -7.28 -7.79
C GLY A 128 13.08 -6.02 -6.95
N PRO A 129 13.47 -6.20 -5.67
CA PRO A 129 13.63 -5.11 -4.73
C PRO A 129 14.76 -4.15 -5.13
N LEU A 130 14.44 -2.85 -5.21
CA LEU A 130 15.40 -1.78 -5.46
C LEU A 130 16.14 -1.36 -4.18
N LEU A 131 17.36 -0.84 -4.31
CA LEU A 131 18.01 -0.16 -3.21
C LEU A 131 17.48 1.29 -3.11
N LEU A 132 16.96 1.67 -1.96
CA LEU A 132 16.35 2.98 -1.71
C LEU A 132 17.17 3.75 -0.65
N PRO A 133 18.10 4.62 -1.05
CA PRO A 133 18.85 5.43 -0.12
C PRO A 133 17.95 6.45 0.59
N CYS A 134 18.06 6.53 1.91
CA CYS A 134 17.38 7.51 2.74
C CYS A 134 18.39 8.55 3.23
N ARG A 135 18.08 9.84 3.01
CA ARG A 135 18.94 10.96 3.39
C ARG A 135 18.22 11.98 4.27
#